data_AF-A0A3B8UEY2-F1
#
_entry.id   AF-A0A3B8UEY2-F1
#
_cell.length_a   1.000
_cell.length_b   1.000
_cell.length_c   1.000
_cell.angle_alpha   90.00
_cell.angle_beta   90.00
_cell.angle_gamma   90.00
#
_symmetry.space_group_name_H-M   'P 1'
#
loop_
_entity.id
_entity.type
_entity.pdbx_description
1 polymer ?
#
loop_
_entity_poly.entity_id
_entity_poly.type
_entity_poly.pdbx_seq_one_letter_code
_entity_poly.pdbx_strand_id
1 'polypeptide(L)'
;EIAGHAELVHAIAREIARIDALLSLAYVAKEMRYTRPLIDDSDTLEIIKGRHPIIERVVSQSKFIPNDTLLTKDQQLFIITGPNMAGKSTYIRQVALIVILAQIGSFVPAESARLGLID
;
A
#
# COMPACT_ATOMS: atom_id res chain seq x y z
N GLU A 1 -6.08 43.25 9.85
CA GLU A 1 -6.05 43.06 8.38
C GLU A 1 -5.80 41.61 7.96
N ILE A 2 -4.72 40.97 8.43
CA ILE A 2 -4.41 39.55 8.11
C ILE A 2 -5.50 38.57 8.58
N ALA A 3 -6.08 38.78 9.77
CA ALA A 3 -7.13 37.91 10.30
C ALA A 3 -8.39 37.84 9.41
N GLY A 4 -8.69 38.89 8.64
CA GLY A 4 -9.85 38.93 7.73
C GLY A 4 -9.72 38.01 6.51
N HIS A 5 -8.51 37.51 6.23
CA HIS A 5 -8.24 36.62 5.09
C HIS A 5 -7.92 35.18 5.54
N ALA A 6 -8.05 34.88 6.84
CA ALA A 6 -7.63 33.58 7.39
C ALA A 6 -8.32 32.39 6.70
N GLU A 7 -9.62 32.47 6.42
CA GLU A 7 -10.36 31.40 5.75
C GLU A 7 -9.81 31.09 4.35
N LEU A 8 -9.54 32.14 3.56
CA LEU A 8 -8.97 32.01 2.22
C LEU A 8 -7.57 31.38 2.28
N VAL A 9 -6.72 31.85 3.20
CA VAL A 9 -5.37 31.29 3.40
C VAL A 9 -5.43 29.81 3.80
N HIS A 10 -6.33 29.43 4.71
CA HIS A 10 -6.52 28.04 5.09
C HIS A 10 -7.10 27.16 3.97
N ALA A 11 -7.95 27.71 3.10
CA ALA A 11 -8.45 27.00 1.92
C ALA A 11 -7.30 26.70 0.95
N ILE A 12 -6.49 27.71 0.62
CA ILE A 12 -5.32 27.54 -0.26
C ILE A 12 -4.32 26.55 0.34
N ALA A 13 -4.01 26.67 1.64
CA ALA A 13 -3.09 25.77 2.31
C ALA A 13 -3.55 24.30 2.26
N ARG A 14 -4.87 24.04 2.37
CA ARG A 14 -5.45 22.71 2.25
C ARG A 14 -5.28 22.12 0.85
N GLU A 15 -5.48 22.93 -0.20
CA GLU A 15 -5.29 22.44 -1.57
C GLU A 15 -3.80 22.19 -1.88
N ILE A 16 -2.90 23.05 -1.39
CA ILE A 16 -1.45 22.82 -1.50
C ILE A 16 -1.06 21.51 -0.80
N ALA A 17 -1.55 21.28 0.42
CA ALA A 17 -1.26 20.06 1.17
C ALA A 17 -1.77 18.79 0.46
N ARG A 18 -2.94 18.85 -0.19
CA ARG A 18 -3.45 17.73 -1.02
C ARG A 18 -2.54 17.44 -2.20
N ILE A 19 -2.12 18.49 -2.92
CA ILE A 19 -1.19 18.34 -4.05
C ILE A 19 0.13 17.73 -3.59
N ASP A 20 0.69 18.22 -2.48
CA ASP A 20 1.95 17.70 -1.92
C ASP A 20 1.82 16.22 -1.53
N ALA A 21 0.73 15.84 -0.85
CA ALA A 21 0.47 14.44 -0.50
C ALA A 21 0.36 13.54 -1.74
N LEU A 22 -0.40 13.94 -2.76
CA LEU A 22 -0.54 13.18 -4.00
C LEU A 22 0.78 13.07 -4.76
N LEU A 23 1.57 14.14 -4.83
CA LEU A 23 2.89 14.14 -5.44
C LEU A 23 3.87 13.22 -4.70
N SER A 24 3.84 13.20 -3.37
CA SER A 24 4.65 12.31 -2.55
C SER A 24 4.33 10.83 -2.84
N LEU A 25 3.05 10.48 -2.92
CA LEU A 25 2.61 9.13 -3.31
C LEU A 25 3.07 8.76 -4.73
N ALA A 26 2.88 9.67 -5.70
CA ALA A 26 3.29 9.46 -7.09
C ALA A 26 4.82 9.31 -7.23
N TYR A 27 5.59 10.10 -6.48
CA TYR A 27 7.05 10.02 -6.46
C TYR A 27 7.52 8.65 -5.98
N VAL A 28 7.01 8.19 -4.84
CA VAL A 28 7.34 6.85 -4.31
C VAL A 28 6.93 5.76 -5.28
N ALA A 29 5.75 5.88 -5.89
CA ALA A 29 5.27 4.89 -6.85
C ALA A 29 6.18 4.74 -8.06
N LYS A 30 6.66 5.87 -8.59
CA LYS A 30 7.60 5.88 -9.73
C LYS A 30 8.97 5.32 -9.34
N GLU A 31 9.55 5.83 -8.26
CA GLU A 31 10.90 5.46 -7.82
C GLU A 31 11.00 3.97 -7.45
N MET A 32 9.97 3.46 -6.77
CA MET A 32 9.94 2.09 -6.25
C MET A 32 9.24 1.09 -7.17
N ARG A 33 8.82 1.52 -8.37
CA ARG A 33 8.07 0.70 -9.35
C ARG A 33 6.85 0.03 -8.72
N TYR A 34 6.00 0.85 -8.11
CA TYR A 34 4.71 0.39 -7.59
C TYR A 34 3.69 0.37 -8.71
N THR A 35 2.70 -0.51 -8.55
CA THR A 35 1.66 -0.74 -9.53
C THR A 35 0.34 -0.18 -9.01
N ARG A 36 -0.49 0.36 -9.90
CA ARG A 36 -1.84 0.82 -9.56
C ARG A 36 -2.69 -0.40 -9.19
N PRO A 37 -3.24 -0.49 -7.97
CA PRO A 37 -4.14 -1.57 -7.63
C PRO A 37 -5.49 -1.41 -8.33
N LEU A 38 -6.17 -2.53 -8.59
CA LEU A 38 -7.59 -2.56 -8.94
C LEU A 38 -8.40 -2.62 -7.64
N ILE A 39 -9.25 -1.61 -7.40
CA ILE A 39 -10.19 -1.58 -6.27
C ILE A 39 -11.58 -1.90 -6.81
N ASP A 40 -12.28 -2.85 -6.18
CA ASP A 40 -13.67 -3.20 -6.53
C ASP A 40 -14.50 -3.55 -5.29
N ASP A 41 -15.77 -3.92 -5.50
CA ASP A 41 -16.73 -4.29 -4.46
C ASP A 41 -16.75 -5.81 -4.16
N SER A 42 -15.70 -6.55 -4.54
CA SER A 42 -15.62 -8.00 -4.29
C SER A 42 -15.07 -8.33 -2.90
N ASP A 43 -15.24 -9.57 -2.43
CA ASP A 43 -14.60 -10.06 -1.19
C ASP A 43 -13.21 -10.68 -1.47
N THR A 44 -12.50 -10.19 -2.49
CA THR A 44 -11.23 -10.78 -2.96
C THR A 44 -10.04 -9.88 -2.67
N LEU A 45 -8.99 -10.46 -2.09
CA LEU A 45 -7.66 -9.84 -2.00
C LEU A 45 -6.68 -10.71 -2.78
N GLU A 46 -6.21 -10.19 -3.90
CA GLU A 46 -5.18 -10.79 -4.74
C GLU A 46 -3.97 -9.86 -4.84
N ILE A 47 -2.80 -10.37 -4.48
CA ILE A 47 -1.52 -9.67 -4.57
C ILE A 47 -0.54 -10.60 -5.28
N ILE A 48 -0.03 -10.19 -6.44
CA ILE A 48 0.97 -10.94 -7.21
C ILE A 48 2.33 -10.28 -7.03
N LYS A 49 3.32 -11.07 -6.62
CA LYS A 49 4.68 -10.67 -6.26
C LYS A 49 4.72 -9.44 -5.35
N GLY A 50 3.93 -9.46 -4.29
CA GLY A 50 3.92 -8.42 -3.27
C GLY A 50 5.28 -8.30 -2.57
N ARG A 51 5.68 -7.07 -2.26
CA ARG A 51 6.90 -6.73 -1.54
C ARG A 51 6.59 -5.90 -0.31
N HIS A 52 7.35 -6.10 0.75
CA HIS A 52 7.16 -5.32 1.97
C HIS A 52 7.73 -3.90 1.77
N PRO A 53 6.92 -2.82 1.86
CA PRO A 53 7.32 -1.46 1.44
C PRO A 53 8.52 -0.88 2.20
N ILE A 54 8.70 -1.29 3.46
CA ILE A 54 9.86 -0.90 4.28
C ILE A 54 11.08 -1.81 4.01
N ILE A 55 10.91 -3.14 4.04
CA ILE A 55 12.04 -4.08 3.96
C ILE A 55 12.69 -4.05 2.57
N GLU A 56 11.93 -3.84 1.49
CA GLU A 56 12.49 -3.74 0.13
C GLU A 56 13.48 -2.56 -0.04
N ARG A 57 13.44 -1.56 0.86
CA ARG A 57 14.37 -0.43 0.88
C ARG A 57 15.64 -0.71 1.67
N VAL A 58 15.52 -1.50 2.75
CA VAL A 58 16.63 -1.81 3.66
C VAL A 58 17.49 -2.94 3.11
N VAL A 59 16.84 -3.91 2.47
CA VAL A 59 17.50 -5.06 1.85
C VAL A 59 17.73 -4.73 0.38
N SER A 60 18.92 -5.01 -0.16
CA SER A 60 19.21 -4.81 -1.58
C SER A 60 18.11 -5.48 -2.44
N GLN A 61 17.61 -4.80 -3.48
CA GLN A 61 16.50 -5.28 -4.32
C GLN A 61 16.69 -6.73 -4.83
N SER A 62 17.93 -7.17 -5.04
CA SER A 62 18.27 -8.53 -5.47
C SER A 62 18.07 -9.64 -4.41
N LYS A 63 17.76 -9.27 -3.16
CA LYS A 63 17.64 -10.23 -2.04
C LYS A 63 16.24 -10.33 -1.46
N PHE A 64 15.34 -9.40 -1.76
CA PHE A 64 13.96 -9.49 -1.28
C PHE A 64 13.17 -10.45 -2.17
N ILE A 65 12.60 -11.50 -1.57
CA ILE A 65 11.77 -12.48 -2.28
C ILE A 65 10.31 -12.03 -2.16
N PRO A 66 9.66 -11.66 -3.28
CA PRO A 66 8.25 -11.29 -3.28
C PRO A 66 7.33 -12.49 -2.99
N ASN A 67 6.15 -12.22 -2.47
CA ASN A 67 5.17 -13.25 -2.10
C ASN A 67 3.80 -12.95 -2.70
N ASP A 68 3.12 -13.99 -3.16
CA ASP A 68 1.74 -13.91 -3.61
C ASP A 68 0.77 -14.00 -2.42
N THR A 69 -0.44 -13.47 -2.59
CA THR A 69 -1.53 -13.57 -1.61
C THR A 69 -2.83 -13.70 -2.37
N LEU A 70 -3.65 -14.69 -2.01
CA LEU A 70 -5.00 -14.85 -2.54
C LEU A 70 -5.93 -15.19 -1.38
N LEU A 71 -6.77 -14.23 -1.01
CA LEU A 71 -7.92 -14.46 -0.15
C LEU A 71 -9.17 -14.24 -0.99
N THR A 72 -10.10 -15.18 -0.91
CA THR A 72 -11.39 -15.11 -1.60
C THR A 72 -12.49 -15.33 -0.58
N LYS A 73 -13.74 -15.13 -0.98
CA LYS A 73 -14.91 -15.44 -0.15
C LYS A 73 -14.90 -16.87 0.43
N ASP A 74 -14.39 -17.84 -0.33
CA ASP A 74 -14.33 -19.24 0.09
C ASP A 74 -13.04 -19.58 0.85
N GLN A 75 -12.04 -18.70 0.83
CA GLN A 75 -10.72 -18.89 1.43
C GLN A 75 -10.25 -17.62 2.15
N GLN A 76 -10.86 -17.34 3.30
CA GLN A 76 -10.61 -16.12 4.09
C GLN A 76 -9.56 -16.30 5.20
N LEU A 77 -9.11 -17.53 5.45
CA LEU A 77 -8.18 -17.85 6.55
C LEU A 77 -6.91 -18.51 6.04
N PHE A 78 -5.76 -17.92 6.39
CA PHE A 78 -4.45 -18.54 6.24
C PHE A 78 -3.87 -18.99 7.57
N ILE A 79 -3.50 -20.27 7.64
CA ILE A 79 -2.73 -20.83 8.75
C ILE A 79 -1.27 -20.90 8.33
N ILE A 80 -0.46 -19.95 8.81
CA ILE A 80 0.96 -19.84 8.47
C ILE A 80 1.80 -20.44 9.59
N THR A 81 2.52 -21.51 9.31
CA THR A 81 3.40 -22.21 10.26
C THR A 81 4.88 -22.09 9.88
N GLY A 82 5.78 -22.48 10.77
CA GLY A 82 7.23 -22.49 10.52
C GLY A 82 8.05 -21.72 11.56
N PRO A 83 9.40 -21.79 11.50
CA PRO A 83 10.29 -21.22 12.52
C PRO A 83 10.25 -19.69 12.56
N ASN A 84 10.54 -19.08 13.72
CA ASN A 84 10.33 -17.64 13.99
C ASN A 84 11.07 -16.68 13.05
N MET A 85 12.12 -17.12 12.37
CA MET A 85 12.91 -16.28 11.44
C MET A 85 12.60 -16.51 9.95
N ALA A 86 11.55 -17.27 9.63
CA ALA A 86 11.18 -17.59 8.24
C ALA A 86 10.40 -16.48 7.50
N GLY A 87 10.48 -15.23 7.96
CA GLY A 87 9.79 -14.10 7.29
C GLY A 87 8.26 -14.07 7.44
N LYS A 88 7.66 -14.96 8.24
CA LYS A 88 6.19 -15.01 8.46
C LYS A 88 5.60 -13.66 8.88
N SER A 89 6.18 -13.02 9.89
CA SER A 89 5.72 -11.71 10.38
C SER A 89 5.90 -10.61 9.34
N THR A 90 6.95 -10.70 8.51
CA THR A 90 7.18 -9.80 7.38
C THR A 90 6.08 -9.97 6.34
N TYR A 91 5.73 -11.20 5.97
CA TYR A 91 4.64 -11.46 5.04
C TYR A 91 3.29 -10.92 5.53
N ILE A 92 2.91 -11.21 6.78
CA ILE A 92 1.62 -10.74 7.34
C ILE A 92 1.55 -9.22 7.33
N ARG A 93 2.62 -8.53 7.76
CA ARG A 93 2.68 -7.06 7.73
C ARG A 93 2.70 -6.52 6.31
N GLN A 94 3.37 -7.19 5.37
CA GLN A 94 3.36 -6.81 3.97
C GLN A 94 1.95 -6.77 3.42
N VAL A 95 1.16 -7.84 3.62
CA VAL A 95 -0.23 -7.90 3.14
C VAL A 95 -1.05 -6.73 3.71
N ALA A 96 -1.00 -6.52 5.03
CA ALA A 96 -1.72 -5.44 5.69
C ALA A 96 -1.28 -4.05 5.18
N LEU A 97 0.02 -3.82 4.99
CA LEU A 97 0.54 -2.54 4.49
C LEU A 97 0.14 -2.29 3.03
N ILE A 98 0.10 -3.33 2.19
CA ILE A 98 -0.37 -3.21 0.80
C ILE A 98 -1.84 -2.79 0.77
N VAL A 99 -2.68 -3.40 1.61
CA VAL A 99 -4.10 -3.02 1.75
C VAL A 99 -4.25 -1.56 2.16
N ILE A 100 -3.53 -1.13 3.21
CA ILE A 100 -3.57 0.25 3.69
C ILE A 100 -3.14 1.21 2.57
N LEU A 101 -2.01 0.94 1.89
CA LEU A 101 -1.52 1.78 0.79
C LEU A 101 -2.57 1.90 -0.32
N ALA A 102 -3.23 0.81 -0.69
CA ALA A 102 -4.28 0.83 -1.69
C ALA A 102 -5.48 1.69 -1.25
N GLN A 103 -5.99 1.52 -0.03
CA GLN A 103 -7.17 2.24 0.44
C GLN A 103 -6.91 3.73 0.74
N ILE A 104 -5.67 4.15 0.98
CA ILE A 104 -5.31 5.59 1.02
C ILE A 104 -5.13 6.21 -0.37
N GLY A 105 -5.30 5.44 -1.45
CA GLY A 105 -5.16 5.90 -2.83
C GLY A 105 -3.73 5.86 -3.38
N SER A 106 -2.80 5.17 -2.71
CA SER A 106 -1.44 4.94 -3.21
C SER A 106 -1.39 3.78 -4.20
N PHE A 107 -0.36 3.79 -5.05
CA PHE A 107 0.09 2.59 -5.75
C PHE A 107 0.75 1.65 -4.74
N VAL A 108 0.87 0.36 -5.07
CA VAL A 108 1.33 -0.67 -4.14
C VAL A 108 2.59 -1.41 -4.61
N PRO A 109 3.44 -1.90 -3.68
CA PRO A 109 4.64 -2.68 -3.99
C PRO A 109 4.30 -4.11 -4.46
N ALA A 110 3.77 -4.27 -5.67
CA ALA A 110 3.42 -5.56 -6.24
C ALA A 110 3.58 -5.56 -7.77
N GLU A 111 3.64 -6.74 -8.40
CA GLU A 111 3.52 -6.86 -9.86
C GLU A 111 2.09 -6.53 -10.29
N SER A 112 1.10 -7.05 -9.56
CA SER A 112 -0.30 -6.62 -9.67
C SER A 112 -1.00 -6.79 -8.33
N ALA A 113 -2.08 -6.05 -8.12
CA ALA A 113 -2.91 -6.18 -6.94
C ALA A 113 -4.37 -5.86 -7.29
N ARG A 114 -5.28 -6.67 -6.76
CA ARG A 114 -6.73 -6.47 -6.80
C ARG A 114 -7.25 -6.62 -5.38
N LEU A 115 -8.04 -5.66 -4.92
CA LEU A 115 -8.65 -5.73 -3.61
C LEU A 115 -10.09 -5.23 -3.63
N GLY A 116 -10.93 -6.01 -2.98
CA GLY A 116 -12.16 -5.53 -2.37
C GLY A 116 -11.90 -4.42 -1.36
N LEU A 117 -12.88 -3.55 -1.14
CA LEU A 117 -12.86 -2.66 0.01
C LEU A 117 -12.93 -3.49 1.31
N ILE A 118 -12.02 -3.19 2.25
CA ILE A 118 -11.90 -3.87 3.55
C ILE A 118 -12.31 -2.89 4.65
N ASP A 119 -13.10 -3.36 5.63
CA ASP A 119 -13.62 -2.62 6.78
C ASP A 119 -13.03 -3.06 8.14
#